data_AF-A0A835A5I6-F1
#
_entry.id   AF-A0A835A5I6-F1
#
_cell.length_a   1.000
_cell.length_b   1.000
_cell.length_c   1.000
_cell.angle_alpha   90.00
_cell.angle_beta   90.00
_cell.angle_gamma   90.00
#
_symmetry.space_group_name_H-M   'P 1'
#
loop_
_entity.id
_entity.type
_entity.pdbx_description
1 polymer ?
#
loop_
_entity_poly.entity_id
_entity_poly.type
_entity_poly.pdbx_seq_one_letter_code
_entity_poly.pdbx_strand_id
1 'polypeptide(L)'
;MPADLATKPVPTFANGGRPDPMPIRGDTAFQTMYRLNVGGEAVSPGEDSGNLYRSWDEDSPYIYGSAYGVSYGKDSNVTIRYSPSVPPYAAPESVYATARSMGPTAQVNLNYNLTWILPVDAGFYYVLRFHFCEIQYPITRQNQRSFYIYINNQTAQEGMDVIACSGGIGRPVYTDYLVVTAPGDGQTDLWVALHPVVQSLPEYYDAILNGLEVFKLQTYDTDSLAGANPPLPGQGDNASGARPKKKKTKAFVAGCAAGACGLFAVLVGCLCVWAVCRRKTKAATSAARIVDVPKAAVRETPAAPGLLGPTEILVFSAPR
;
A
#
# COMPACT_ATOMS: atom_id res chain seq x y z
N MET A 1 3.88 -8.06 28.30
CA MET A 1 4.92 -8.18 27.25
C MET A 1 4.86 -9.56 26.64
N PRO A 2 5.04 -9.72 25.32
CA PRO A 2 5.09 -11.04 24.69
C PRO A 2 6.30 -11.80 25.25
N ALA A 3 6.08 -12.80 26.11
CA ALA A 3 7.14 -13.59 26.73
C ALA A 3 7.97 -14.35 25.67
N ASP A 4 7.43 -14.51 24.47
CA ASP A 4 8.04 -15.20 23.35
C ASP A 4 9.15 -14.40 22.64
N LEU A 5 9.19 -13.06 22.78
CA LEU A 5 10.30 -12.22 22.30
C LEU A 5 11.64 -12.57 22.97
N ALA A 6 11.60 -13.12 24.18
CA ALA A 6 12.78 -13.56 24.92
C ALA A 6 13.12 -15.05 24.73
N THR A 7 12.20 -15.84 24.13
CA THR A 7 12.30 -17.32 24.11
C THR A 7 12.27 -17.96 22.72
N LYS A 8 12.08 -17.19 21.64
CA LYS A 8 11.96 -17.64 20.23
C LYS A 8 12.69 -16.64 19.28
N PRO A 9 12.89 -16.99 17.99
CA PRO A 9 14.19 -16.91 17.32
C PRO A 9 14.82 -15.52 17.34
N VAL A 10 16.14 -15.54 17.44
CA VAL A 10 17.02 -14.38 17.31
C VAL A 10 16.58 -13.50 16.13
N PRO A 11 16.15 -12.24 16.36
CA PRO A 11 15.71 -11.38 15.27
C PRO A 11 16.84 -11.12 14.29
N THR A 12 16.48 -11.00 13.02
CA THR A 12 17.45 -10.68 11.96
C THR A 12 17.61 -9.18 11.88
N PHE A 13 18.84 -8.70 11.90
CA PHE A 13 19.12 -7.28 11.71
C PHE A 13 18.86 -6.87 10.25
N ALA A 14 18.10 -5.79 10.06
CA ALA A 14 17.76 -5.27 8.73
C ALA A 14 18.95 -4.48 8.14
N ASN A 15 19.90 -5.17 7.52
CA ASN A 15 21.13 -4.60 6.93
C ASN A 15 21.32 -4.87 5.43
N GLY A 16 20.23 -4.89 4.66
CA GLY A 16 20.31 -5.03 3.20
C GLY A 16 20.42 -6.48 2.74
N GLY A 17 19.54 -7.34 3.26
CA GLY A 17 19.33 -8.71 2.76
C GLY A 17 20.31 -9.76 3.29
N ARG A 18 21.23 -9.42 4.18
CA ARG A 18 22.14 -10.39 4.81
C ARG A 18 21.59 -10.82 6.17
N PRO A 19 21.25 -12.11 6.37
CA PRO A 19 20.83 -12.57 7.67
C PRO A 19 21.93 -12.35 8.70
N ASP A 20 21.71 -11.43 9.63
CA ASP A 20 22.58 -11.16 10.76
C ASP A 20 21.76 -11.33 12.05
N PRO A 21 21.68 -12.56 12.58
CA PRO A 21 20.91 -12.82 13.78
C PRO A 21 21.51 -12.08 14.98
N MET A 22 20.74 -11.21 15.63
CA MET A 22 21.16 -10.44 16.80
C MET A 22 20.39 -10.88 18.06
N PRO A 23 20.96 -11.74 18.92
CA PRO A 23 20.26 -12.21 20.12
C PRO A 23 19.95 -11.04 21.05
N ILE A 24 18.71 -11.00 21.55
CA ILE A 24 18.32 -10.06 22.59
C ILE A 24 18.42 -10.78 23.93
N ARG A 25 18.98 -10.12 24.94
CA ARG A 25 19.07 -10.70 26.28
C ARG A 25 17.68 -10.81 26.89
N GLY A 26 17.42 -11.91 27.60
CA GLY A 26 16.11 -12.13 28.24
C GLY A 26 15.75 -11.10 29.33
N ASP A 27 16.74 -10.32 29.80
CA ASP A 27 16.57 -9.24 30.78
C ASP A 27 16.44 -7.84 30.14
N THR A 28 16.41 -7.76 28.80
CA THR A 28 16.21 -6.48 28.08
C THR A 28 14.77 -6.01 28.26
N ALA A 29 14.57 -4.81 28.79
CA ALA A 29 13.26 -4.16 28.83
C ALA A 29 12.88 -3.60 27.46
N PHE A 30 11.57 -3.58 27.20
CA PHE A 30 11.00 -3.06 25.97
C PHE A 30 9.97 -1.96 26.28
N GLN A 31 9.77 -1.06 25.34
CA GLN A 31 8.62 -0.16 25.30
C GLN A 31 7.85 -0.43 24.01
N THR A 32 6.54 -0.72 24.11
CA THR A 32 5.69 -0.79 22.91
C THR A 32 5.51 0.63 22.36
N MET A 33 5.93 0.84 21.12
CA MET A 33 5.75 2.11 20.40
C MET A 33 4.47 2.08 19.57
N TYR A 34 4.29 0.97 18.85
CA TYR A 34 3.14 0.74 17.98
C TYR A 34 2.67 -0.71 18.10
N ARG A 35 1.36 -0.90 17.99
CA ARG A 35 0.72 -2.20 17.84
C ARG A 35 -0.50 -2.01 16.94
N LEU A 36 -0.40 -2.47 15.71
CA LEU A 36 -1.33 -2.15 14.63
C LEU A 36 -2.06 -3.40 14.14
N ASN A 37 -3.39 -3.33 14.06
CA ASN A 37 -4.22 -4.24 13.30
C ASN A 37 -4.31 -3.74 11.85
N VAL A 38 -3.59 -4.38 10.93
CA VAL A 38 -3.38 -3.84 9.59
C VAL A 38 -4.55 -4.20 8.69
N GLY A 39 -5.21 -3.18 8.13
CA GLY A 39 -6.41 -3.32 7.31
C GLY A 39 -7.67 -3.74 8.08
N GLY A 40 -7.60 -3.84 9.40
CA GLY A 40 -8.72 -4.10 10.29
C GLY A 40 -9.10 -2.90 11.16
N GLU A 41 -10.11 -3.07 11.99
CA GLU A 41 -10.52 -2.10 13.00
C GLU A 41 -9.67 -2.23 14.27
N ALA A 42 -9.69 -1.19 15.10
CA ALA A 42 -9.00 -1.22 16.39
C ALA A 42 -9.53 -2.36 17.30
N VAL A 43 -8.62 -3.05 18.00
CA VAL A 43 -8.95 -4.10 18.97
C VAL A 43 -8.78 -3.57 20.38
N SER A 44 -9.85 -3.60 21.16
CA SER A 44 -9.81 -3.14 22.55
C SER A 44 -9.07 -4.13 23.47
N PRO A 45 -8.53 -3.69 24.62
CA PRO A 45 -7.90 -4.57 25.59
C PRO A 45 -8.78 -5.76 26.04
N GLY A 46 -10.10 -5.60 26.06
CA GLY A 46 -11.04 -6.67 26.46
C GLY A 46 -11.22 -7.75 25.39
N GLU A 47 -10.85 -7.45 24.14
CA GLU A 47 -10.95 -8.34 22.98
C GLU A 47 -9.59 -8.95 22.59
N ASP A 48 -8.51 -8.58 23.29
CA ASP A 48 -7.20 -9.15 23.07
C ASP A 48 -7.12 -10.61 23.53
N SER A 49 -6.20 -11.34 22.90
CA SER A 49 -5.93 -12.74 23.17
C SER A 49 -5.00 -12.93 24.37
N GLY A 50 -5.06 -14.13 24.97
CA GLY A 50 -4.10 -14.56 25.98
C GLY A 50 -4.15 -13.81 27.31
N ASN A 51 -5.22 -13.05 27.57
CA ASN A 51 -5.37 -12.19 28.76
C ASN A 51 -4.23 -11.18 28.91
N LEU A 52 -3.69 -10.69 27.78
CA LEU A 52 -2.59 -9.73 27.77
C LEU A 52 -3.06 -8.26 27.76
N TYR A 53 -4.36 -8.02 27.52
CA TYR A 53 -5.00 -6.71 27.56
C TYR A 53 -4.28 -5.63 26.71
N ARG A 54 -3.76 -6.03 25.55
CA ARG A 54 -3.11 -5.11 24.60
C ARG A 54 -4.16 -4.42 23.74
N SER A 55 -3.97 -3.14 23.46
CA SER A 55 -4.72 -2.44 22.40
C SER A 55 -4.02 -2.61 21.06
N TRP A 56 -4.79 -2.85 19.99
CA TRP A 56 -4.28 -2.80 18.61
C TRP A 56 -4.98 -1.66 17.89
N ASP A 57 -4.21 -0.70 17.38
CA ASP A 57 -4.74 0.47 16.67
C ASP A 57 -4.89 0.17 15.17
N GLU A 58 -5.68 0.97 14.47
CA GLU A 58 -5.75 0.91 12.99
C GLU A 58 -4.43 1.38 12.37
N ASP A 59 -4.06 0.79 11.22
CA ASP A 59 -2.82 1.14 10.52
C ASP A 59 -2.94 2.39 9.62
N SER A 60 -4.15 2.70 9.17
CA SER A 60 -4.44 3.74 8.17
C SER A 60 -3.82 5.12 8.46
N PRO A 61 -3.77 5.63 9.70
CA PRO A 61 -3.14 6.92 10.00
C PRO A 61 -1.64 6.99 9.71
N TYR A 62 -0.97 5.84 9.61
CA TYR A 62 0.47 5.74 9.42
C TYR A 62 0.88 5.48 7.97
N ILE A 63 -0.09 5.30 7.06
CA ILE A 63 0.19 5.09 5.64
C ILE A 63 0.73 6.37 5.01
N TYR A 64 1.82 6.23 4.25
CA TYR A 64 2.42 7.34 3.52
C TYR A 64 1.72 7.60 2.17
N GLY A 65 1.38 8.87 1.94
CA GLY A 65 0.90 9.34 0.64
C GLY A 65 -0.53 8.90 0.31
N SER A 66 -0.81 8.75 -0.98
CA SER A 66 -2.14 8.35 -1.49
C SER A 66 -2.26 6.86 -1.84
N ALA A 67 -1.15 6.11 -1.73
CA ALA A 67 -1.10 4.71 -2.11
C ALA A 67 -1.51 3.80 -0.94
N TYR A 68 -2.78 3.89 -0.55
CA TYR A 68 -3.36 3.19 0.61
C TYR A 68 -3.50 1.68 0.45
N GLY A 69 -3.26 1.13 -0.74
CA GLY A 69 -3.54 -0.27 -1.03
C GLY A 69 -5.03 -0.60 -0.85
N VAL A 70 -5.31 -1.85 -0.45
CA VAL A 70 -6.66 -2.37 -0.25
C VAL A 70 -6.72 -3.10 1.09
N SER A 71 -7.66 -2.73 1.96
CA SER A 71 -8.00 -3.47 3.17
C SER A 71 -9.09 -4.51 2.90
N TYR A 72 -8.99 -5.68 3.51
CA TYR A 72 -9.97 -6.75 3.37
C TYR A 72 -9.95 -7.70 4.57
N GLY A 73 -11.09 -8.36 4.79
CA GLY A 73 -11.23 -9.46 5.72
C GLY A 73 -11.04 -10.82 5.03
N LYS A 74 -10.87 -11.86 5.83
CA LYS A 74 -10.76 -13.24 5.34
C LYS A 74 -11.99 -13.68 4.56
N ASP A 75 -11.77 -14.54 3.57
CA ASP A 75 -12.89 -15.21 2.88
C ASP A 75 -13.69 -16.08 3.87
N SER A 76 -14.99 -16.25 3.58
CA SER A 76 -15.92 -16.96 4.48
C SER A 76 -15.54 -18.43 4.72
N ASN A 77 -14.91 -19.07 3.73
CA ASN A 77 -14.42 -20.44 3.77
C ASN A 77 -12.99 -20.58 4.35
N VAL A 78 -12.34 -19.48 4.73
CA VAL A 78 -11.04 -19.51 5.41
C VAL A 78 -11.27 -19.50 6.93
N THR A 79 -10.62 -20.43 7.62
CA THR A 79 -10.60 -20.50 9.09
C THR A 79 -9.18 -20.21 9.56
N ILE A 80 -9.04 -19.33 10.55
CA ILE A 80 -7.75 -19.05 11.16
C ILE A 80 -7.36 -20.22 12.07
N ARG A 81 -6.20 -20.81 11.84
CA ARG A 81 -5.70 -22.01 12.52
C ARG A 81 -4.33 -21.77 13.10
N TYR A 82 -4.30 -21.41 14.38
CA TYR A 82 -3.08 -21.31 15.16
C TYR A 82 -2.31 -22.63 15.23
N SER A 83 -1.00 -22.53 15.38
CA SER A 83 -0.09 -23.66 15.54
C SER A 83 0.59 -23.60 16.90
N PRO A 84 1.23 -24.69 17.37
CA PRO A 84 2.08 -24.62 18.55
C PRO A 84 3.26 -23.64 18.42
N SER A 85 3.72 -23.38 17.18
CA SER A 85 4.78 -22.39 16.93
C SER A 85 4.27 -20.95 17.06
N VAL A 86 3.02 -20.69 16.67
CA VAL A 86 2.34 -19.38 16.75
C VAL A 86 1.04 -19.54 17.55
N PRO A 87 1.12 -19.44 18.89
CA PRO A 87 -0.02 -19.67 19.77
C PRO A 87 -1.02 -18.52 19.71
N PRO A 88 -2.29 -18.74 20.12
CA PRO A 88 -3.34 -17.71 20.07
C PRO A 88 -3.03 -16.42 20.81
N TYR A 89 -2.18 -16.45 21.84
CA TYR A 89 -1.79 -15.23 22.56
C TYR A 89 -0.82 -14.33 21.79
N ALA A 90 -0.22 -14.82 20.68
CA ALA A 90 0.71 -14.02 19.89
C ALA A 90 0.02 -12.75 19.35
N ALA A 91 -1.17 -12.91 18.78
CA ALA A 91 -2.09 -11.83 18.42
C ALA A 91 -3.51 -12.42 18.30
N PRO A 92 -4.57 -11.63 18.54
CA PRO A 92 -5.95 -12.11 18.44
C PRO A 92 -6.35 -12.48 17.01
N GLU A 93 -7.40 -13.29 16.87
CA GLU A 93 -7.87 -13.76 15.55
C GLU A 93 -8.25 -12.59 14.63
N SER A 94 -8.81 -11.52 15.19
CA SER A 94 -9.15 -10.30 14.43
C SER A 94 -7.96 -9.73 13.68
N VAL A 95 -6.74 -9.79 14.23
CA VAL A 95 -5.51 -9.34 13.56
C VAL A 95 -5.18 -10.23 12.37
N TYR A 96 -5.21 -11.55 12.52
CA TYR A 96 -4.92 -12.46 11.42
C TYR A 96 -6.08 -12.66 10.43
N ALA A 97 -7.28 -12.15 10.74
CA ALA A 97 -8.46 -12.22 9.91
C ALA A 97 -8.66 -10.99 9.02
N THR A 98 -7.85 -9.94 9.20
CA THR A 98 -7.80 -8.75 8.34
C THR A 98 -6.42 -8.56 7.78
N ALA A 99 -6.33 -7.85 6.65
CA ALA A 99 -5.07 -7.51 6.04
C ALA A 99 -5.18 -6.23 5.20
N ARG A 100 -4.02 -5.64 4.92
CA ARG A 100 -3.84 -4.70 3.83
C ARG A 100 -2.93 -5.31 2.76
N SER A 101 -3.32 -5.20 1.49
CA SER A 101 -2.48 -5.53 0.33
C SER A 101 -2.33 -4.34 -0.60
N MET A 102 -1.59 -4.51 -1.70
CA MET A 102 -1.37 -3.45 -2.68
C MET A 102 -2.56 -3.30 -3.65
N GLY A 103 -3.31 -4.39 -3.85
CA GLY A 103 -4.52 -4.41 -4.67
C GLY A 103 -4.43 -5.36 -5.87
N PRO A 104 -5.48 -5.44 -6.70
CA PRO A 104 -5.60 -6.50 -7.72
C PRO A 104 -4.79 -6.23 -9.01
N THR A 105 -4.31 -5.02 -9.22
CA THR A 105 -3.70 -4.62 -10.50
C THR A 105 -2.18 -4.70 -10.42
N ALA A 106 -1.60 -5.82 -10.89
CA ALA A 106 -0.15 -6.05 -10.88
C ALA A 106 0.67 -4.89 -11.46
N GLN A 107 0.23 -4.30 -12.58
CA GLN A 107 0.93 -3.17 -13.20
C GLN A 107 0.96 -1.93 -12.30
N VAL A 108 -0.04 -1.73 -11.44
CA VAL A 108 -0.01 -0.63 -10.45
C VAL A 108 0.93 -0.99 -9.31
N ASN A 109 0.82 -2.21 -8.77
CA ASN A 109 1.60 -2.67 -7.63
C ASN A 109 3.11 -2.63 -7.87
N LEU A 110 3.55 -2.90 -9.10
CA LEU A 110 4.96 -2.81 -9.50
C LEU A 110 5.53 -1.37 -9.53
N ASN A 111 4.69 -0.34 -9.42
CA ASN A 111 5.10 1.06 -9.54
C ASN A 111 5.07 1.84 -8.21
N TYR A 112 4.82 1.19 -7.08
CA TYR A 112 4.87 1.84 -5.77
C TYR A 112 5.22 0.87 -4.64
N ASN A 113 5.55 1.40 -3.47
CA ASN A 113 5.71 0.63 -2.23
C ASN A 113 4.53 0.90 -1.31
N LEU A 114 3.89 -0.14 -0.78
CA LEU A 114 2.93 0.03 0.30
C LEU A 114 3.71 0.38 1.57
N THR A 115 3.55 1.61 2.07
CA THR A 115 4.50 2.22 3.01
C THR A 115 3.80 2.78 4.24
N TRP A 116 4.36 2.48 5.42
CA TRP A 116 4.02 3.09 6.70
C TRP A 116 5.18 3.94 7.22
N ILE A 117 4.86 5.09 7.82
CA ILE A 117 5.82 5.95 8.52
C ILE A 117 5.43 6.03 9.99
N LEU A 118 6.37 5.64 10.85
CA LEU A 118 6.18 5.52 12.28
C LEU A 118 7.18 6.43 13.01
N PRO A 119 6.76 7.60 13.53
CA PRO A 119 7.63 8.45 14.34
C PRO A 119 8.11 7.73 15.61
N VAL A 120 9.41 7.55 15.74
CA VAL A 120 10.06 6.89 16.89
C VAL A 120 11.20 7.76 17.43
N ASP A 121 11.76 7.41 18.57
CA ASP A 121 12.91 8.14 19.11
C ASP A 121 14.21 7.79 18.35
N ALA A 122 15.03 8.81 18.10
CA ALA A 122 16.34 8.62 17.50
C ALA A 122 17.32 7.95 18.48
N GLY A 123 18.31 7.22 17.95
CA GLY A 123 19.37 6.58 18.74
C GLY A 123 19.02 5.28 19.46
N PHE A 124 17.88 4.65 19.18
CA PHE A 124 17.47 3.40 19.82
C PHE A 124 17.44 2.21 18.86
N TYR A 125 17.56 1.01 19.44
CA TYR A 125 17.23 -0.24 18.77
C TYR A 125 15.73 -0.51 18.83
N TYR A 126 15.19 -1.03 17.74
CA TYR A 126 13.79 -1.38 17.60
C TYR A 126 13.62 -2.79 17.05
N VAL A 127 12.74 -3.58 17.68
CA VAL A 127 12.23 -4.82 17.10
C VAL A 127 10.91 -4.53 16.43
N LEU A 128 10.80 -4.91 15.16
CA LEU A 128 9.56 -4.90 14.41
C LEU A 128 9.11 -6.34 14.24
N ARG A 129 7.93 -6.67 14.77
CA ARG A 129 7.27 -7.96 14.59
C ARG A 129 6.16 -7.80 13.56
N PHE A 130 6.33 -8.47 12.44
CA PHE A 130 5.34 -8.50 11.36
C PHE A 130 4.48 -9.74 11.51
N HIS A 131 3.17 -9.56 11.53
CA HIS A 131 2.18 -10.64 11.59
C HIS A 131 1.59 -10.87 10.19
N PHE A 132 1.59 -12.13 9.77
CA PHE A 132 1.09 -12.55 8.46
C PHE A 132 0.12 -13.73 8.60
N CYS A 133 -0.90 -13.73 7.75
CA CYS A 133 -1.79 -14.84 7.50
C CYS A 133 -2.37 -14.64 6.10
N GLU A 134 -2.19 -15.61 5.22
CA GLU A 134 -2.86 -15.56 3.91
C GLU A 134 -4.34 -15.90 4.10
N ILE A 135 -5.24 -15.01 3.66
CA ILE A 135 -6.66 -15.06 4.06
C ILE A 135 -7.66 -15.01 2.90
N GLN A 136 -7.18 -14.99 1.66
CA GLN A 136 -8.04 -14.83 0.49
C GLN A 136 -7.69 -15.84 -0.63
N TYR A 137 -8.72 -16.41 -1.25
CA TYR A 137 -8.58 -17.13 -2.49
C TYR A 137 -8.35 -16.16 -3.66
N PRO A 138 -7.60 -16.56 -4.70
CA PRO A 138 -7.08 -17.92 -4.98
C PRO A 138 -5.68 -18.23 -4.41
N ILE A 139 -5.16 -17.43 -3.47
CA ILE A 139 -3.79 -17.58 -2.97
C ILE A 139 -3.73 -18.70 -1.92
N THR A 140 -3.24 -19.86 -2.35
CA THR A 140 -3.24 -21.12 -1.59
C THR A 140 -1.93 -21.91 -1.71
N ARG A 141 -1.03 -21.51 -2.61
CA ARG A 141 0.21 -22.21 -2.96
C ARG A 141 1.41 -21.27 -2.85
N GLN A 142 2.57 -21.87 -2.66
CA GLN A 142 3.85 -21.16 -2.67
C GLN A 142 4.09 -20.48 -4.02
N ASN A 143 4.85 -19.39 -3.99
CA ASN A 143 5.17 -18.49 -5.10
C ASN A 143 3.94 -17.89 -5.81
N GLN A 144 2.77 -17.87 -5.16
CA GLN A 144 1.64 -17.10 -5.68
C GLN A 144 1.74 -15.62 -5.30
N ARG A 145 2.25 -15.31 -4.10
CA ARG A 145 2.52 -13.95 -3.64
C ARG A 145 3.87 -13.94 -2.95
N SER A 146 4.82 -13.19 -3.51
CA SER A 146 6.18 -13.04 -2.97
C SER A 146 6.57 -11.57 -3.00
N PHE A 147 7.07 -11.05 -1.88
CA PHE A 147 7.35 -9.63 -1.71
C PHE A 147 8.57 -9.35 -0.83
N TYR A 148 9.18 -8.19 -1.08
CA TYR A 148 10.21 -7.59 -0.26
C TYR A 148 9.61 -6.94 0.98
N ILE A 149 10.35 -7.00 2.10
CA ILE A 149 10.12 -6.16 3.27
C ILE A 149 11.32 -5.21 3.39
N TYR A 150 11.04 -3.92 3.42
CA TYR A 150 12.02 -2.88 3.66
C TYR A 150 11.77 -2.19 5.00
N ILE A 151 12.84 -1.95 5.75
CA ILE A 151 12.83 -1.15 6.97
C ILE A 151 13.92 -0.08 6.82
N ASN A 152 13.55 1.20 6.92
CA ASN A 152 14.46 2.34 6.65
C ASN A 152 15.22 2.22 5.32
N ASN A 153 14.49 1.85 4.26
CA ASN A 153 15.02 1.62 2.91
C ASN A 153 16.11 0.53 2.82
N GLN A 154 16.29 -0.27 3.87
CA GLN A 154 17.13 -1.47 3.86
C GLN A 154 16.26 -2.70 3.68
N THR A 155 16.73 -3.65 2.88
CA THR A 155 16.05 -4.94 2.73
C THR A 155 16.15 -5.72 4.03
N ALA A 156 15.00 -6.00 4.64
CA ALA A 156 14.86 -6.86 5.80
C ALA A 156 14.56 -8.32 5.38
N GLN A 157 13.78 -8.49 4.31
CA GLN A 157 13.44 -9.79 3.73
C GLN A 157 13.34 -9.68 2.21
N GLU A 158 14.02 -10.58 1.48
CA GLU A 158 14.07 -10.55 0.01
C GLU A 158 12.91 -11.26 -0.69
N GLY A 159 12.29 -12.24 -0.04
CA GLY A 159 11.24 -13.05 -0.65
C GLY A 159 10.31 -13.62 0.42
N MET A 160 9.52 -12.74 1.05
CA MET A 160 8.47 -13.18 1.95
C MET A 160 7.37 -13.87 1.16
N ASP A 161 7.11 -15.14 1.48
CA ASP A 161 5.97 -15.91 0.98
C ASP A 161 5.25 -16.51 2.18
N VAL A 162 4.07 -15.98 2.47
CA VAL A 162 3.28 -16.36 3.65
C VAL A 162 2.89 -17.83 3.60
N ILE A 163 2.52 -18.36 2.42
CA ILE A 163 2.13 -19.77 2.28
C ILE A 163 3.34 -20.68 2.51
N ALA A 164 4.52 -20.29 2.01
CA ALA A 164 5.75 -21.04 2.26
C ALA A 164 6.13 -21.04 3.75
N CYS A 165 5.99 -19.90 4.44
CA CYS A 165 6.32 -19.76 5.86
C CYS A 165 5.31 -20.44 6.79
N SER A 166 4.01 -20.36 6.50
CA SER A 166 2.96 -20.85 7.39
C SER A 166 2.48 -22.27 7.07
N GLY A 167 2.78 -22.76 5.86
CA GLY A 167 2.32 -24.06 5.36
C GLY A 167 0.87 -24.07 4.85
N GLY A 168 0.25 -22.91 4.63
CA GLY A 168 -1.05 -22.83 3.95
C GLY A 168 -1.91 -21.62 4.31
N ILE A 169 -3.02 -21.47 3.58
CA ILE A 169 -4.02 -20.42 3.81
C ILE A 169 -4.66 -20.55 5.21
N GLY A 170 -4.96 -19.42 5.85
CA GLY A 170 -5.55 -19.34 7.18
C GLY A 170 -4.60 -19.75 8.30
N ARG A 171 -3.29 -19.87 8.05
CA ARG A 171 -2.28 -20.22 9.06
C ARG A 171 -1.44 -18.99 9.41
N PRO A 172 -1.51 -18.50 10.65
CA PRO A 172 -0.68 -17.39 11.12
C PRO A 172 0.81 -17.71 11.14
N VAL A 173 1.63 -16.71 10.82
CA VAL A 173 3.08 -16.66 11.04
C VAL A 173 3.48 -15.25 11.45
N TYR A 174 4.57 -15.10 12.20
CA TYR A 174 5.18 -13.80 12.42
C TYR A 174 6.70 -13.88 12.24
N THR A 175 7.31 -12.74 11.91
CA THR A 175 8.76 -12.60 11.79
C THR A 175 9.24 -11.33 12.46
N ASP A 176 10.37 -11.42 13.14
CA ASP A 176 10.95 -10.33 13.91
C ASP A 176 12.22 -9.81 13.23
N TYR A 177 12.30 -8.49 13.05
CA TYR A 177 13.47 -7.81 12.52
C TYR A 177 13.97 -6.76 13.51
N LEU A 178 15.30 -6.64 13.62
CA LEU A 178 15.95 -5.63 14.44
C LEU A 178 16.47 -4.49 13.55
N VAL A 179 16.28 -3.24 13.98
CA VAL A 179 16.83 -2.05 13.34
C VAL A 179 17.36 -1.10 14.40
N VAL A 180 18.29 -0.22 14.01
CA VAL A 180 18.75 0.89 14.84
C VAL A 180 18.45 2.20 14.11
N THR A 181 17.91 3.17 14.83
CA THR A 181 17.74 4.53 14.28
C THR A 181 19.06 5.29 14.32
N ALA A 182 19.22 6.27 13.43
CA ALA A 182 20.42 7.10 13.43
C ALA A 182 20.60 7.81 14.79
N PRO A 183 21.84 8.01 15.26
CA PRO A 183 22.09 8.79 16.46
C PRO A 183 21.51 10.21 16.32
N GLY A 184 20.88 10.69 17.37
CA GLY A 184 20.32 12.03 17.41
C GLY A 184 19.36 12.19 18.59
N ASP A 185 18.99 13.44 18.85
CA ASP A 185 17.98 13.79 19.85
C ASP A 185 16.62 14.02 19.16
N GLY A 186 15.53 13.65 19.81
CA GLY A 186 14.18 13.85 19.30
C GLY A 186 13.59 12.64 18.57
N GLN A 187 12.58 12.92 17.75
CA GLN A 187 11.89 11.92 16.94
C GLN A 187 12.50 11.82 15.53
N THR A 188 12.46 10.62 14.98
CA THR A 188 12.83 10.29 13.61
C THR A 188 11.79 9.34 13.02
N ASP A 189 11.66 9.36 11.70
CA ASP A 189 10.69 8.52 11.01
C ASP A 189 11.29 7.13 10.76
N LEU A 190 10.61 6.10 11.27
CA LEU A 190 10.86 4.70 10.92
C LEU A 190 9.97 4.32 9.73
N TRP A 191 10.62 4.00 8.61
CA TRP A 191 9.93 3.66 7.36
C TRP A 191 9.78 2.14 7.24
N VAL A 192 8.57 1.67 7.00
CA VAL A 192 8.28 0.27 6.67
C VAL A 192 7.64 0.23 5.30
N ALA A 193 8.17 -0.57 4.38
CA ALA A 193 7.66 -0.65 3.03
C ALA A 193 7.62 -2.08 2.50
N LEU A 194 6.59 -2.41 1.73
CA LEU A 194 6.42 -3.70 1.05
C LEU A 194 6.36 -3.49 -0.46
N HIS A 195 6.97 -4.42 -1.21
CA HIS A 195 6.97 -4.36 -2.68
C HIS A 195 7.04 -5.76 -3.30
N PRO A 196 6.36 -6.05 -4.42
CA PRO A 196 6.39 -7.39 -5.02
C PRO A 196 7.79 -7.77 -5.53
N VAL A 197 8.13 -9.05 -5.44
CA VAL A 197 9.37 -9.59 -5.98
C VAL A 197 9.16 -10.00 -7.42
N VAL A 198 9.97 -9.48 -8.35
CA VAL A 198 9.86 -9.82 -9.78
C VAL A 198 10.71 -11.03 -10.14
N GLN A 199 11.82 -11.22 -9.42
CA GLN A 199 12.84 -12.21 -9.72
C GLN A 199 12.33 -13.65 -9.58
N SER A 200 11.42 -13.91 -8.63
CA SER A 200 10.83 -15.24 -8.42
C SER A 200 9.65 -15.54 -9.35
N LEU A 201 9.23 -14.57 -10.19
CA LEU A 201 8.10 -14.67 -11.11
C LEU A 201 6.83 -15.22 -10.42
N PRO A 202 6.34 -14.56 -9.34
CA PRO A 202 5.17 -15.04 -8.64
C PRO A 202 3.90 -14.91 -9.50
N GLU A 203 2.87 -15.70 -9.18
CA GLU A 203 1.58 -15.66 -9.89
C GLU A 203 0.90 -14.28 -9.77
N TYR A 204 1.04 -13.63 -8.60
CA TYR A 204 0.50 -12.32 -8.29
C TYR A 204 1.60 -11.38 -7.78
N TYR A 205 1.72 -10.22 -8.43
CA TYR A 205 2.58 -9.13 -7.98
C TYR A 205 1.84 -8.29 -6.95
N ASP A 206 1.89 -8.71 -5.70
CA ASP A 206 1.19 -8.10 -4.57
C ASP A 206 1.99 -8.35 -3.28
N ALA A 207 1.65 -7.64 -2.21
CA ALA A 207 2.18 -7.82 -0.87
C ALA A 207 1.03 -7.87 0.15
N ILE A 208 1.26 -8.43 1.33
CA ILE A 208 0.23 -8.53 2.37
C ILE A 208 0.84 -8.28 3.75
N LEU A 209 0.09 -7.60 4.62
CA LEU A 209 0.38 -7.48 6.05
C LEU A 209 -0.91 -7.54 6.86
N ASN A 210 -0.90 -8.28 7.98
CA ASN A 210 -2.07 -8.46 8.85
C ASN A 210 -1.92 -7.70 10.17
N GLY A 211 -0.69 -7.57 10.68
CA GLY A 211 -0.42 -6.80 11.89
C GLY A 211 1.05 -6.38 12.00
N LEU A 212 1.30 -5.34 12.78
CA LEU A 212 2.65 -4.82 13.03
C LEU A 212 2.80 -4.40 14.49
N GLU A 213 3.79 -4.95 15.19
CA GLU A 213 4.21 -4.45 16.50
C GLU A 213 5.62 -3.84 16.39
N VAL A 214 5.84 -2.71 17.05
CA VAL A 214 7.13 -2.03 17.12
C VAL A 214 7.50 -1.82 18.58
N PHE A 215 8.66 -2.36 18.97
CA PHE A 215 9.17 -2.30 20.33
C PHE A 215 10.51 -1.57 20.36
N LYS A 216 10.63 -0.52 21.16
CA LYS A 216 11.93 0.08 21.50
C LYS A 216 12.62 -0.78 22.56
N LEU A 217 13.92 -1.01 22.40
CA LEU A 217 14.74 -1.74 23.37
C LEU A 217 15.44 -0.76 24.30
N GLN A 218 15.65 -1.18 25.56
CA GLN A 218 16.49 -0.41 26.48
C GLN A 218 17.91 -0.28 25.93
N THR A 219 18.52 0.89 26.11
CA THR A 219 19.90 1.11 25.69
C THR A 219 20.84 0.37 26.65
N TYR A 220 21.77 -0.43 26.11
CA TYR A 220 22.64 -1.32 26.91
C TYR A 220 23.59 -0.61 27.87
N ASP A 221 23.93 0.65 27.62
CA ASP A 221 24.91 1.41 28.42
C ASP A 221 24.29 2.16 29.61
N THR A 222 23.01 2.51 29.49
CA THR A 222 22.30 3.42 30.41
C THR A 222 21.06 2.79 31.03
N ASP A 223 20.69 1.57 30.60
CA ASP A 223 19.46 0.85 30.99
C ASP A 223 18.20 1.74 30.87
N SER A 224 18.19 2.63 29.87
CA SER A 224 17.15 3.63 29.68
C SER A 224 16.27 3.33 28.47
N LEU A 225 14.97 3.63 28.61
CA LEU A 225 13.98 3.66 27.53
C LEU A 225 13.54 5.11 27.21
N ALA A 226 14.04 6.10 27.95
CA ALA A 226 13.59 7.48 27.88
C ALA A 226 14.06 8.13 26.57
N GLY A 227 13.10 8.44 25.70
CA GLY A 227 13.31 9.30 24.54
C GLY A 227 13.19 10.79 24.90
N ALA A 228 13.53 11.66 23.96
CA ALA A 228 13.30 13.09 24.11
C ALA A 228 11.78 13.39 24.05
N ASN A 229 11.34 14.43 24.76
CA ASN A 229 9.95 14.85 24.66
C ASN A 229 9.66 15.33 23.23
N PRO A 230 8.54 14.91 22.62
CA PRO A 230 8.11 15.47 21.35
C PRO A 230 7.97 17.00 21.45
N PRO A 231 8.28 17.75 20.39
CA PRO A 231 8.07 19.18 20.40
C PRO A 231 6.60 19.48 20.69
N LEU A 232 6.35 20.42 21.61
CA LEU A 232 4.99 20.84 21.93
C LEU A 232 4.32 21.38 20.65
N PRO A 233 3.06 20.99 20.36
CA PRO A 233 2.29 21.62 19.29
C PRO A 233 2.30 23.13 19.51
N GLY A 234 2.83 23.87 18.54
CA GLY A 234 3.27 25.25 18.74
C GLY A 234 2.29 26.11 19.54
N GLN A 235 2.71 26.49 20.74
CA GLN A 235 2.34 27.79 21.28
C GLN A 235 2.95 28.80 20.31
N GLY A 236 2.12 29.30 19.38
CA GLY A 236 2.57 30.22 18.34
C GLY A 236 3.48 31.29 18.92
N ASP A 237 4.61 31.53 18.25
CA ASP A 237 5.71 32.41 18.66
C ASP A 237 5.20 33.73 19.25
N ASN A 238 4.95 33.73 20.55
CA ASN A 238 4.64 34.90 21.35
C ASN A 238 5.66 34.96 22.47
N ALA A 239 6.93 35.08 22.07
CA ALA A 239 8.01 35.47 22.95
C ALA A 239 8.60 36.80 22.46
N SER A 240 8.32 37.83 23.26
CA SER A 240 9.11 39.06 23.46
C SER A 240 9.19 40.07 22.31
N GLY A 241 8.63 41.26 22.60
CA GLY A 241 8.72 42.44 21.76
C GLY A 241 10.15 42.85 21.45
N ALA A 242 10.53 42.72 20.18
CA ALA A 242 11.62 43.45 19.57
C ALA A 242 11.09 44.20 18.35
N ARG A 243 10.99 45.52 18.50
CA ARG A 243 10.65 46.49 17.45
C ARG A 243 11.48 46.20 16.18
N PRO A 244 10.88 45.99 14.98
CA PRO A 244 11.68 45.81 13.79
C PRO A 244 12.33 47.16 13.41
N LYS A 245 13.66 47.26 13.57
CA LYS A 245 14.44 48.36 13.01
C LYS A 245 14.38 48.24 11.49
N LYS A 246 13.66 49.17 10.84
CA LYS A 246 13.65 49.37 9.39
C LYS A 246 15.08 49.51 8.86
N LYS A 247 15.62 48.48 8.22
CA LYS A 247 16.78 48.62 7.33
C LYS A 247 16.27 49.12 5.98
N LYS A 248 16.72 50.30 5.58
CA LYS A 248 16.42 50.91 4.29
C LYS A 248 17.21 50.18 3.20
N THR A 249 16.54 49.35 2.40
CA THR A 249 17.12 48.79 1.18
C THR A 249 16.83 49.77 0.03
N LYS A 250 17.88 50.29 -0.61
CA LYS A 250 17.78 51.15 -1.79
C LYS A 250 17.23 50.31 -2.95
N ALA A 251 16.13 50.76 -3.53
CA ALA A 251 15.54 50.17 -4.73
C ALA A 251 16.43 50.46 -5.94
N PHE A 252 16.93 49.42 -6.60
CA PHE A 252 17.41 49.49 -7.97
C PHE A 252 16.30 48.94 -8.86
N VAL A 253 15.71 49.84 -9.64
CA VAL A 253 14.69 49.54 -10.65
C VAL A 253 15.41 49.00 -11.89
N ALA A 254 15.17 47.73 -12.21
CA ALA A 254 15.39 47.18 -13.54
C ALA A 254 14.15 46.35 -13.87
N GLY A 255 13.29 46.91 -14.74
CA GLY A 255 12.06 46.28 -15.17
C GLY A 255 12.31 45.22 -16.24
N CYS A 256 11.53 44.14 -16.18
CA CYS A 256 11.19 43.32 -17.35
C CYS A 256 9.75 42.83 -17.22
N ALA A 257 8.91 43.31 -18.12
CA ALA A 257 7.57 42.79 -18.38
C ALA A 257 7.68 41.40 -19.03
N ALA A 258 7.35 40.35 -18.27
CA ALA A 258 7.20 39.00 -18.79
C ALA A 258 6.06 38.29 -18.05
N GLY A 259 4.82 38.71 -18.33
CA GLY A 259 3.63 38.10 -17.74
C GLY A 259 2.38 38.14 -18.62
N ALA A 260 2.30 39.06 -19.58
CA ALA A 260 1.11 39.23 -20.42
C ALA A 260 1.17 38.54 -21.80
N CYS A 261 2.36 38.19 -22.30
CA CYS A 261 2.48 37.62 -23.66
C CYS A 261 2.21 36.11 -23.73
N GLY A 262 2.46 35.36 -22.66
CA GLY A 262 2.27 33.90 -22.65
C GLY A 262 0.79 33.48 -22.72
N LEU A 263 -0.07 34.17 -21.96
CA LEU A 263 -1.51 33.90 -21.94
C LEU A 263 -2.18 34.24 -23.29
N PHE A 264 -1.71 35.27 -23.99
CA PHE A 264 -2.26 35.66 -25.28
C PHE A 264 -1.91 34.66 -26.40
N ALA A 265 -0.68 34.12 -26.39
CA ALA A 265 -0.25 33.12 -27.37
C ALA A 265 -1.01 31.78 -27.22
N VAL A 266 -1.28 31.35 -25.98
CA VAL A 266 -2.05 30.13 -25.71
C VAL A 266 -3.50 30.28 -26.17
N LEU A 267 -4.14 31.43 -25.91
CA LEU A 267 -5.51 31.69 -26.34
C LEU A 267 -5.66 31.73 -27.87
N VAL A 268 -4.70 32.35 -28.59
CA VAL A 268 -4.69 32.36 -30.05
C VAL A 268 -4.48 30.95 -30.62
N GLY A 269 -3.58 30.16 -30.02
CA GLY A 269 -3.38 28.76 -30.40
C GLY A 269 -4.64 27.91 -30.29
N CYS A 270 -5.36 28.01 -29.16
CA CYS A 270 -6.61 27.29 -28.95
C CYS A 270 -7.71 27.70 -29.95
N LEU A 271 -7.82 28.99 -30.28
CA LEU A 271 -8.79 29.48 -31.26
C LEU A 271 -8.47 29.03 -32.69
N CYS A 272 -7.19 28.98 -33.07
CA CYS A 272 -6.76 28.48 -34.38
C CYS A 272 -7.04 26.98 -34.53
N VAL A 273 -6.74 26.16 -33.52
CA VAL A 273 -7.02 24.71 -33.54
C VAL A 273 -8.52 24.46 -33.64
N TRP A 274 -9.33 25.18 -32.85
CA TRP A 274 -10.79 25.08 -32.91
C TRP A 274 -11.37 25.47 -34.28
N ALA A 275 -10.86 26.54 -34.90
CA ALA A 275 -11.27 26.97 -36.23
C ALA A 275 -10.90 25.95 -37.33
N VAL A 276 -9.72 25.32 -37.24
CA VAL A 276 -9.29 24.27 -38.17
C VAL A 276 -10.13 23.00 -38.02
N CYS A 277 -10.43 22.57 -36.79
CA CYS A 277 -11.32 21.44 -36.52
C CYS A 277 -12.74 21.69 -37.06
N ARG A 278 -13.26 22.92 -36.95
CA ARG A 278 -14.57 23.32 -37.51
C ARG A 278 -14.60 23.41 -39.04
N ARG A 279 -13.48 23.71 -39.69
CA ARG A 279 -13.39 23.71 -41.17
C ARG A 279 -13.34 22.29 -41.74
N LYS A 280 -12.65 21.37 -41.05
CA LYS A 280 -12.58 19.95 -41.46
C LYS A 280 -13.94 19.24 -41.35
N THR A 281 -14.76 19.56 -40.35
CA THR A 281 -16.13 19.02 -40.26
C THR A 281 -17.07 19.58 -41.33
N LYS A 282 -16.94 20.85 -41.73
CA LYS A 282 -17.75 21.42 -42.84
C LYS A 282 -17.34 20.92 -44.23
N ALA A 283 -16.06 20.62 -44.46
CA ALA A 283 -15.59 20.04 -45.72
C ALA A 283 -16.07 18.58 -45.92
N ALA A 284 -16.18 17.81 -44.83
CA ALA A 284 -16.73 16.45 -44.86
C ALA A 284 -18.24 16.43 -45.17
N THR A 285 -18.99 17.46 -44.77
CA THR A 285 -20.44 17.57 -45.05
C THR A 285 -20.75 18.04 -46.48
N SER A 286 -19.87 18.79 -47.14
CA SER A 286 -20.07 19.24 -48.54
C SER A 286 -19.71 18.19 -49.59
N ALA A 287 -18.82 17.23 -49.28
CA ALA A 287 -18.44 16.16 -50.21
C ALA A 287 -19.49 15.03 -50.31
N ALA A 288 -20.39 14.89 -49.33
CA ALA A 288 -21.44 13.87 -49.32
C ALA A 288 -22.75 14.29 -50.02
N ARG A 289 -22.81 15.49 -50.63
CA ARG A 289 -24.05 16.05 -51.22
C ARG A 289 -24.07 16.10 -52.75
N ILE A 290 -23.04 15.59 -53.42
CA ILE A 290 -23.01 15.44 -54.88
C ILE A 290 -22.88 13.94 -55.18
N VAL A 291 -24.03 13.28 -55.28
CA VAL A 291 -24.35 12.06 -56.04
C VAL A 291 -25.57 11.48 -55.32
N ASP A 292 -26.75 11.89 -55.77
CA ASP A 292 -27.96 11.06 -55.68
C ASP A 292 -28.98 11.57 -56.72
N VAL A 293 -29.26 10.71 -57.71
CA VAL A 293 -30.35 10.85 -58.69
C VAL A 293 -31.50 9.98 -58.19
N PRO A 294 -32.76 10.46 -58.14
CA PRO A 294 -33.83 9.75 -57.46
C PRO A 294 -34.46 8.66 -58.33
N LYS A 295 -34.82 7.52 -57.72
CA LYS A 295 -35.77 6.56 -58.29
C LYS A 295 -37.03 6.51 -57.43
N ALA A 296 -38.16 6.81 -58.06
CA ALA A 296 -39.46 6.98 -57.44
C ALA A 296 -40.04 5.70 -56.81
N ALA A 297 -40.82 5.91 -55.77
CA ALA A 297 -41.59 4.91 -55.04
C ALA A 297 -42.83 4.45 -55.82
N VAL A 298 -43.20 3.18 -55.63
CA VAL A 298 -44.60 2.74 -55.71
C VAL A 298 -44.89 1.91 -54.47
N ARG A 299 -45.98 2.29 -53.80
CA ARG A 299 -46.58 1.74 -52.59
C ARG A 299 -47.73 0.83 -53.01
N GLU A 300 -47.92 -0.30 -52.33
CA GLU A 300 -49.25 -0.75 -51.91
C GLU A 300 -49.16 -1.87 -50.86
N THR A 301 -50.29 -2.08 -50.17
CA THR A 301 -50.44 -2.50 -48.76
C THR A 301 -51.04 -3.93 -48.67
N PRO A 302 -51.51 -4.47 -47.52
CA PRO A 302 -50.98 -5.69 -46.90
C PRO A 302 -51.97 -6.90 -46.82
N ALA A 303 -51.48 -8.05 -46.31
CA ALA A 303 -52.15 -9.06 -45.46
C ALA A 303 -51.78 -10.52 -45.81
N ALA A 304 -51.68 -11.36 -44.77
CA ALA A 304 -51.23 -12.78 -44.73
C ALA A 304 -52.33 -13.78 -45.19
N PRO A 305 -52.29 -15.11 -44.92
CA PRO A 305 -51.22 -16.09 -44.61
C PRO A 305 -51.30 -17.41 -45.44
N GLY A 306 -50.33 -18.34 -45.30
CA GLY A 306 -50.58 -19.79 -45.39
C GLY A 306 -49.87 -20.64 -46.46
N LEU A 307 -49.16 -21.68 -45.96
CA LEU A 307 -49.08 -23.08 -46.43
C LEU A 307 -48.66 -23.42 -47.88
N LEU A 308 -47.52 -24.11 -48.04
CA LEU A 308 -47.38 -25.52 -48.52
C LEU A 308 -45.94 -25.85 -48.99
N GLY A 309 -45.41 -26.97 -48.50
CA GLY A 309 -44.72 -27.97 -49.33
C GLY A 309 -43.21 -27.85 -49.54
N PRO A 310 -42.53 -28.99 -49.84
CA PRO A 310 -41.30 -29.38 -49.13
C PRO A 310 -40.09 -29.68 -50.06
N THR A 311 -39.03 -30.24 -49.43
CA THR A 311 -37.88 -30.98 -50.02
C THR A 311 -36.83 -30.09 -50.70
N GLU A 312 -35.52 -30.18 -50.41
CA GLU A 312 -34.69 -31.37 -50.39
C GLU A 312 -33.53 -31.34 -49.37
N ILE A 313 -33.07 -32.56 -49.10
CA ILE A 313 -31.94 -33.01 -48.28
C ILE A 313 -30.64 -32.87 -49.10
N LEU A 314 -29.54 -32.43 -48.49
CA LEU A 314 -28.21 -32.91 -48.89
C LEU A 314 -27.25 -32.95 -47.70
N VAL A 315 -26.77 -34.17 -47.48
CA VAL A 315 -25.85 -34.65 -46.45
C VAL A 315 -24.39 -34.48 -46.93
N PHE A 316 -23.46 -34.62 -45.99
CA PHE A 316 -22.04 -35.00 -46.05
C PHE A 316 -21.09 -33.90 -45.56
N SER A 317 -20.61 -33.99 -44.31
CA SER A 317 -19.54 -34.86 -43.79
C SER A 317 -18.16 -34.20 -43.90
N ALA A 318 -17.58 -33.87 -42.74
CA ALA A 318 -16.14 -33.72 -42.53
C ALA A 318 -15.42 -35.06 -42.84
N PRO A 319 -14.08 -35.11 -43.04
CA PRO A 319 -13.11 -34.85 -41.97
C PRO A 319 -11.71 -34.32 -42.40
N ARG A 320 -11.05 -33.56 -41.52
CA ARG A 320 -9.83 -33.91 -40.77
C ARG A 320 -9.30 -32.70 -40.03
#